data_AF-A0A3N5EZF4-F1
#
_entry.id   AF-A0A3N5EZF4-F1
#
_cell.length_a   1.000
_cell.length_b   1.000
_cell.length_c   1.000
_cell.angle_alpha   90.00
_cell.angle_beta   90.00
_cell.angle_gamma   90.00
#
_symmetry.space_group_name_H-M   'P 1'
#
loop_
_entity.id
_entity.type
_entity.pdbx_description
1 polymer ?
#
loop_
_entity_poly.entity_id
_entity_poly.type
_entity_poly.pdbx_seq_one_letter_code
_entity_poly.pdbx_strand_id
1 'polypeptide(L)'
;MKAAVLTSPGSPIMIEDIPVPKPRAEEVLVKVAACGVCHSDLHVAKGELKFPLPCVLGHEISGTVAELGPGVRGPAPGDPVVAGFILPCGRCPNCARGRDDLCETFFAMNRGKGTYYDGETRLHRADGTPLAMYSMGGLAEYAVVPATGVFPLRPGMALADSCILGCAVMTAYG
;
A
#
# COMPACT_ATOMS: atom_id res chain seq x y z
N MET A 1 -14.40 7.12 -1.92
CA MET A 1 -13.22 7.65 -1.21
C MET A 1 -12.43 8.53 -2.15
N LYS A 2 -11.72 9.51 -1.60
CA LYS A 2 -10.75 10.31 -2.33
C LYS A 2 -9.43 9.56 -2.48
N ALA A 3 -8.84 9.66 -3.66
CA ALA A 3 -7.50 9.14 -3.96
C ALA A 3 -6.74 10.11 -4.85
N ALA A 4 -5.42 10.19 -4.65
CA ALA A 4 -4.52 11.00 -5.46
C ALA A 4 -4.02 10.17 -6.65
N VAL A 5 -4.53 10.47 -7.84
CA VAL A 5 -4.30 9.72 -9.07
C VAL A 5 -3.30 10.45 -9.97
N LEU A 6 -2.27 9.73 -10.40
CA LEU A 6 -1.33 10.14 -11.42
C LEU A 6 -1.70 9.48 -12.75
N THR A 7 -1.95 10.27 -13.80
CA THR A 7 -2.39 9.75 -15.10
C THR A 7 -1.24 9.53 -16.08
N SER A 8 -0.24 10.41 -16.05
CA SER A 8 0.99 10.31 -16.86
C SER A 8 2.18 10.93 -16.13
N PRO A 9 3.44 10.56 -16.47
CA PRO A 9 4.61 11.19 -15.87
C PRO A 9 4.64 12.70 -16.15
N GLY A 10 4.99 13.50 -15.15
CA GLY A 10 5.07 14.96 -15.22
C GLY A 10 3.72 15.67 -15.19
N SER A 11 2.59 14.94 -15.18
CA SER A 11 1.26 15.53 -15.02
C SER A 11 0.96 15.88 -13.56
N PRO A 12 0.08 16.86 -13.30
CA PRO A 12 -0.45 17.09 -11.96
C PRO A 12 -1.14 15.84 -11.41
N ILE A 13 -0.93 15.58 -10.11
CA ILE A 13 -1.68 14.55 -9.38
C ILE A 13 -3.07 15.10 -9.09
N MET A 14 -4.11 14.37 -9.51
CA MET A 14 -5.50 14.80 -9.37
C MET A 14 -6.18 14.03 -8.25
N ILE A 15 -7.00 14.72 -7.45
CA ILE A 15 -7.86 14.05 -6.48
C ILE A 15 -9.11 13.55 -7.22
N GLU A 16 -9.29 12.24 -7.26
CA GLU A 16 -10.46 11.58 -7.84
C GLU A 16 -11.30 10.92 -6.74
N ASP A 17 -12.63 10.87 -6.92
CA ASP A 17 -13.51 10.06 -6.09
C ASP A 17 -13.65 8.65 -6.72
N ILE A 18 -13.17 7.63 -6.01
CA ILE A 18 -13.19 6.23 -6.42
C ILE A 18 -13.92 5.34 -5.40
N PRO A 19 -14.48 4.18 -5.78
CA PRO A 19 -15.05 3.23 -4.82
C PRO A 19 -14.05 2.78 -3.75
N VAL A 20 -14.54 2.53 -2.53
CA VAL A 20 -13.72 1.92 -1.47
C VAL A 20 -13.48 0.45 -1.85
N PRO A 21 -12.22 -0.02 -1.91
CA PRO A 21 -11.93 -1.40 -2.22
C PRO A 21 -12.39 -2.33 -1.11
N LYS A 22 -12.72 -3.58 -1.45
CA LYS A 22 -13.02 -4.64 -0.47
C LYS A 22 -11.83 -5.59 -0.35
N PRO A 23 -11.39 -5.94 0.87
CA PRO A 23 -10.30 -6.89 1.04
C PRO A 23 -10.77 -8.31 0.67
N ARG A 24 -9.92 -9.06 -0.01
CA ARG A 24 -10.09 -10.50 -0.27
C ARG A 24 -9.42 -11.33 0.83
N ALA A 25 -9.45 -12.65 0.69
CA ALA A 25 -8.72 -13.53 1.61
C ALA A 25 -7.23 -13.16 1.65
N GLU A 26 -6.61 -13.24 2.82
CA GLU A 26 -5.22 -12.81 3.09
C GLU A 26 -4.98 -11.28 3.06
N GLU A 27 -6.04 -10.46 2.91
CA GLU A 27 -5.93 -9.00 2.80
C GLU A 27 -6.57 -8.26 3.97
N VAL A 28 -6.11 -7.04 4.22
CA VAL A 28 -6.62 -6.14 5.24
C VAL A 28 -6.94 -4.81 4.56
N LEU A 29 -8.12 -4.27 4.84
CA LEU A 29 -8.47 -2.90 4.48
C LEU A 29 -8.05 -1.99 5.63
N VAL A 30 -7.17 -1.04 5.33
CA VAL A 30 -6.73 -0.02 6.28
C VAL A 30 -7.42 1.30 5.93
N LYS A 31 -8.07 1.93 6.92
CA LYS A 31 -8.47 3.33 6.84
C LYS A 31 -7.24 4.17 7.10
N VAL A 32 -6.74 4.83 6.06
CA VAL A 32 -5.49 5.61 6.13
C VAL A 32 -5.75 6.87 6.94
N ALA A 33 -4.95 7.08 7.98
CA ALA A 33 -4.95 8.31 8.76
C ALA A 33 -3.85 9.27 8.30
N ALA A 34 -2.70 8.72 7.88
CA ALA A 34 -1.61 9.47 7.31
C ALA A 34 -0.84 8.63 6.29
N CYS A 35 -0.32 9.31 5.27
CA CYS A 35 0.64 8.76 4.32
C CYS A 35 1.83 9.71 4.22
N GLY A 36 3.05 9.19 4.38
CA GLY A 36 4.26 9.92 4.08
C GLY A 36 4.37 10.20 2.57
N VAL A 37 4.97 11.33 2.22
CA VAL A 37 5.34 11.67 0.84
C VAL A 37 6.83 11.42 0.69
N CYS A 38 7.18 10.26 0.15
CA CYS A 38 8.56 9.83 0.03
C CYS A 38 9.13 10.23 -1.33
N HIS A 39 10.45 10.43 -1.40
CA HIS A 39 11.12 10.81 -2.65
C HIS A 39 10.91 9.77 -3.76
N SER A 40 10.68 8.50 -3.40
CA SER A 40 10.34 7.43 -4.34
C SER A 40 8.99 7.65 -5.04
N ASP A 41 8.01 8.29 -4.39
CA ASP A 41 6.75 8.68 -5.05
C ASP A 41 7.02 9.75 -6.13
N LEU A 42 7.91 10.70 -5.82
CA LEU A 42 8.31 11.75 -6.76
C LEU A 42 9.06 11.19 -7.97
N HIS A 43 9.92 10.18 -7.81
CA HIS A 43 10.59 9.51 -8.92
C HIS A 43 9.58 8.88 -9.90
N VAL A 44 8.50 8.28 -9.39
CA VAL A 44 7.40 7.79 -10.25
C VAL A 44 6.67 8.94 -10.92
N ALA A 45 6.32 9.98 -10.16
CA ALA A 45 5.62 11.15 -10.69
C ALA A 45 6.39 11.84 -11.82
N LYS A 46 7.72 11.88 -11.75
CA LYS A 46 8.59 12.43 -12.80
C LYS A 46 8.88 11.46 -13.96
N GLY A 47 8.55 10.18 -13.80
CA GLY A 47 8.91 9.13 -14.76
C GLY A 47 10.37 8.68 -14.71
N GLU A 48 11.10 9.07 -13.66
CA GLU A 48 12.46 8.62 -13.38
C GLU A 48 12.47 7.14 -12.92
N LEU A 49 11.40 6.72 -12.24
CA LEU A 49 11.11 5.32 -11.96
C LEU A 49 9.91 4.87 -12.80
N LYS A 50 10.14 3.92 -13.72
CA LYS A 50 9.05 3.35 -14.53
C LYS A 50 8.08 2.58 -13.65
N PHE A 51 6.81 2.91 -13.74
CA PHE A 51 5.72 2.24 -13.07
C PHE A 51 4.45 2.28 -13.94
N PRO A 52 3.53 1.29 -13.84
CA PRO A 52 2.28 1.32 -14.59
C PRO A 52 1.41 2.53 -14.24
N LEU A 53 0.76 3.10 -15.25
CA LEU A 53 -0.11 4.27 -15.15
C LEU A 53 -1.43 4.02 -15.91
N PRO A 54 -2.55 4.63 -15.52
CA PRO A 54 -2.72 5.52 -14.36
C PRO A 54 -2.57 4.77 -13.02
N CYS A 55 -2.09 5.45 -11.98
CA CYS A 55 -1.88 4.84 -10.66
C CYS A 55 -2.29 5.75 -9.49
N VAL A 56 -2.48 5.11 -8.34
CA VAL A 56 -2.51 5.80 -7.04
C VAL A 56 -1.15 5.61 -6.36
N LEU A 57 -0.52 6.74 -6.00
CA LEU A 57 0.79 6.78 -5.34
C LEU A 57 0.68 6.60 -3.81
N GLY A 58 1.81 6.61 -3.11
CA GLY A 58 1.88 6.49 -1.66
C GLY A 58 2.16 5.07 -1.17
N HIS A 59 3.14 4.93 -0.29
CA HIS A 59 3.60 3.63 0.19
C HIS A 59 4.07 3.64 1.65
N GLU A 60 3.84 4.75 2.36
CA GLU A 60 4.22 4.94 3.76
C GLU A 60 2.95 5.24 4.55
N ILE A 61 2.15 4.22 4.90
CA ILE A 61 0.86 4.46 5.56
C ILE A 61 0.82 4.05 7.02
N SER A 62 0.06 4.82 7.79
CA SER A 62 -0.47 4.43 9.09
C SER A 62 -1.97 4.72 9.13
N GLY A 63 -2.67 4.00 9.99
CA GLY A 63 -4.12 4.13 10.07
C GLY A 63 -4.72 3.17 11.07
N THR A 64 -5.98 2.82 10.84
CA THR A 64 -6.69 1.82 11.62
C THR A 64 -7.21 0.73 10.72
N VAL A 65 -7.23 -0.52 11.19
CA VAL A 65 -7.91 -1.61 10.46
C VAL A 65 -9.38 -1.25 10.29
N ALA A 66 -9.86 -1.23 9.06
CA ALA A 66 -11.26 -1.01 8.72
C ALA A 66 -12.01 -2.34 8.58
N GLU A 67 -11.41 -3.29 7.86
CA GLU A 67 -12.02 -4.60 7.58
C GLU A 67 -10.93 -5.66 7.40
N LEU A 68 -11.22 -6.89 7.83
CA LEU A 68 -10.38 -8.05 7.60
C LEU A 68 -10.97 -8.90 6.48
N GLY A 69 -10.10 -9.33 5.57
CA GLY A 69 -10.44 -10.32 4.57
C GLY A 69 -10.82 -11.67 5.18
N PRO A 70 -11.56 -12.52 4.44
CA PRO A 70 -11.92 -13.85 4.92
C PRO A 70 -10.72 -14.67 5.41
N GLY A 71 -10.83 -15.22 6.62
CA GLY A 71 -9.80 -16.08 7.22
C GLY A 71 -8.56 -15.36 7.74
N VAL A 72 -8.48 -14.03 7.61
CA VAL A 72 -7.36 -13.25 8.15
C VAL A 72 -7.42 -13.22 9.68
N ARG A 73 -6.27 -13.48 10.30
CA ARG A 73 -5.99 -13.26 11.72
C ARG A 73 -4.98 -12.12 11.84
N GLY A 74 -5.12 -11.28 12.85
CA GLY A 74 -4.25 -10.11 13.04
C GLY A 74 -4.91 -9.03 13.89
N PRO A 75 -4.45 -7.77 13.79
CA PRO A 75 -5.08 -6.64 14.45
C PRO A 75 -6.57 -6.55 14.07
N ALA A 76 -7.43 -6.32 15.04
CA ALA A 76 -8.88 -6.27 14.87
C ALA A 76 -9.31 -4.93 14.24
N PRO A 77 -10.50 -4.85 13.61
CA PRO A 77 -11.08 -3.58 13.20
C PRO A 77 -11.05 -2.55 14.33
N GLY A 78 -10.52 -1.36 14.03
CA GLY A 78 -10.27 -0.28 15.00
C GLY A 78 -8.84 -0.21 15.53
N ASP A 79 -8.04 -1.28 15.42
CA ASP A 79 -6.67 -1.29 15.93
C ASP A 79 -5.76 -0.36 15.10
N PRO A 80 -4.87 0.42 15.75
CA PRO A 80 -3.92 1.27 15.06
C PRO A 80 -2.81 0.43 14.44
N VAL A 81 -2.50 0.69 13.18
CA VAL A 81 -1.54 -0.09 12.40
C VAL A 81 -0.63 0.80 11.55
N VAL A 82 0.52 0.25 11.22
CA VAL A 82 1.43 0.73 10.17
C VAL A 82 1.64 -0.38 9.16
N ALA A 83 1.85 -0.02 7.90
CA ALA A 83 2.15 -0.98 6.86
C ALA A 83 3.47 -0.65 6.15
N GLY A 84 4.27 -1.69 5.91
CA GLY A 84 5.53 -1.58 5.18
C GLY A 84 5.30 -1.50 3.67
N PHE A 85 6.11 -0.72 2.96
CA PHE A 85 6.00 -0.59 1.51
C PHE A 85 6.27 -1.90 0.76
N ILE A 86 7.14 -2.74 1.33
CA ILE A 86 7.40 -4.09 0.84
C ILE A 86 6.25 -4.94 1.36
N LEU A 87 5.24 -5.12 0.50
CA LEU A 87 4.09 -5.98 0.77
C LEU A 87 4.61 -7.42 0.72
N PRO A 88 4.86 -8.13 1.84
CA PRO A 88 5.57 -9.39 1.78
C PRO A 88 4.57 -10.54 1.58
N CYS A 89 4.80 -11.44 0.63
CA CYS A 89 3.80 -12.49 0.34
C CYS A 89 3.74 -13.61 1.39
N GLY A 90 4.71 -13.68 2.31
CA GLY A 90 4.78 -14.67 3.38
C GLY A 90 5.14 -16.10 2.95
N ARG A 91 5.25 -16.38 1.64
CA ARG A 91 5.40 -17.76 1.12
C ARG A 91 6.52 -17.99 0.10
N CYS A 92 7.09 -16.95 -0.51
CA CYS A 92 8.24 -17.14 -1.41
C CYS A 92 9.50 -17.57 -0.63
N PRO A 93 10.54 -18.14 -1.28
CA PRO A 93 11.73 -18.64 -0.60
C PRO A 93 12.41 -17.62 0.32
N ASN A 94 12.43 -16.34 -0.08
CA ASN A 94 12.97 -15.26 0.75
C ASN A 94 12.08 -14.97 1.97
N CYS A 95 10.76 -14.79 1.79
CA CYS A 95 9.83 -14.63 2.91
C CYS A 95 9.90 -15.80 3.90
N ALA A 96 9.97 -17.05 3.41
CA ALA A 96 10.06 -18.24 4.25
C ALA A 96 11.35 -18.30 5.10
N ARG A 97 12.39 -17.57 4.70
CA ARG A 97 13.66 -17.43 5.42
C ARG A 97 13.73 -16.17 6.30
N GLY A 98 12.64 -15.42 6.44
CA GLY A 98 12.63 -14.14 7.15
C GLY A 98 13.34 -13.02 6.40
N ARG A 99 13.47 -13.15 5.07
CA ARG A 99 14.06 -12.16 4.15
C ARG A 99 12.95 -11.51 3.32
N ASP A 100 11.94 -11.01 4.01
CA ASP A 100 10.76 -10.40 3.40
C ASP A 100 11.10 -9.10 2.64
N ASP A 101 12.21 -8.43 3.00
CA ASP A 101 12.87 -7.38 2.23
C ASP A 101 13.15 -7.76 0.76
N LEU A 102 13.35 -9.05 0.50
CA LEU A 102 13.63 -9.61 -0.83
C LEU A 102 12.43 -10.39 -1.40
N CYS A 103 11.19 -10.00 -1.05
CA CYS A 103 10.00 -10.71 -1.49
C CYS A 103 9.87 -10.76 -3.03
N GLU A 104 10.10 -11.93 -3.61
CA GLU A 104 10.06 -12.14 -5.07
C GLU A 104 8.69 -11.83 -5.67
N THR A 105 7.61 -12.24 -4.99
CA THR A 105 6.24 -12.03 -5.46
C THR A 105 5.88 -10.54 -5.47
N PHE A 106 6.30 -9.77 -4.47
CA PHE A 106 6.11 -8.32 -4.45
C PHE A 106 6.78 -7.65 -5.64
N PHE A 107 8.06 -7.97 -5.86
CA PHE A 107 8.82 -7.37 -6.95
C PHE A 107 8.26 -7.75 -8.34
N ALA A 108 7.83 -9.01 -8.52
CA ALA A 108 7.29 -9.49 -9.79
C ALA A 108 5.87 -8.99 -10.10
N MET A 109 5.04 -8.73 -9.09
CA MET A 109 3.62 -8.40 -9.25
C MET A 109 3.35 -6.93 -8.92
N ASN A 110 3.41 -6.54 -7.66
CA ASN A 110 3.01 -5.19 -7.28
C ASN A 110 4.00 -4.13 -7.78
N ARG A 111 5.30 -4.31 -7.51
CA ARG A 111 6.31 -3.34 -7.97
C ARG A 111 6.44 -3.32 -9.49
N GLY A 112 6.37 -4.48 -10.13
CA GLY A 112 6.56 -4.62 -11.58
C GLY A 112 5.32 -4.32 -12.42
N LYS A 113 4.12 -4.63 -11.92
CA LYS A 113 2.84 -4.58 -12.68
C LYS A 113 1.76 -3.74 -12.03
N GLY A 114 1.98 -3.22 -10.81
CA GLY A 114 1.01 -2.37 -10.12
C GLY A 114 -0.26 -3.10 -9.69
N THR A 115 -0.21 -4.43 -9.58
CA THR A 115 -1.35 -5.28 -9.20
C THR A 115 -1.08 -6.02 -7.90
N TYR A 116 -2.11 -6.63 -7.34
CA TYR A 116 -1.99 -7.55 -6.23
C TYR A 116 -1.45 -8.92 -6.70
N TYR A 117 -1.26 -9.86 -5.77
CA TYR A 117 -0.65 -11.16 -6.09
C TYR A 117 -1.52 -12.08 -6.95
N ASP A 118 -2.82 -11.79 -7.07
CA ASP A 118 -3.73 -12.47 -7.99
C ASP A 118 -3.74 -11.86 -9.40
N GLY A 119 -2.91 -10.84 -9.64
CA GLY A 119 -2.83 -10.15 -10.92
C GLY A 119 -3.88 -9.05 -11.11
N GLU A 120 -4.74 -8.81 -10.13
CA GLU A 120 -5.75 -7.75 -10.19
C GLU A 120 -5.38 -6.56 -9.31
N THR A 121 -5.79 -5.36 -9.71
CA THR A 121 -5.75 -4.20 -8.80
C THR A 121 -6.94 -4.26 -7.84
N ARG A 122 -6.82 -3.58 -6.69
CA ARG A 122 -7.97 -3.30 -5.81
C ARG A 122 -8.59 -1.95 -6.11
N LEU A 123 -7.89 -1.08 -6.85
CA LEU A 123 -8.30 0.29 -7.11
C LEU A 123 -8.89 0.40 -8.52
N HIS A 124 -10.12 0.87 -8.60
CA HIS A 124 -10.85 1.09 -9.84
C HIS A 124 -11.53 2.45 -9.77
N ARG A 125 -11.72 3.10 -10.91
CA ARG A 125 -12.64 4.25 -11.02
C ARG A 125 -14.09 3.78 -10.92
N ALA A 126 -15.02 4.74 -10.80
CA ALA A 126 -16.45 4.46 -10.74
C ALA A 126 -16.99 3.75 -12.01
N ASP A 127 -16.35 3.97 -13.16
CA ASP A 127 -16.67 3.30 -14.44
C ASP A 127 -16.02 1.91 -14.59
N GLY A 128 -15.28 1.45 -13.57
CA GLY A 128 -14.58 0.17 -13.58
C GLY A 128 -13.17 0.22 -14.20
N THR A 129 -12.71 1.37 -14.69
CA THR A 129 -11.34 1.50 -15.22
C THR A 129 -10.32 1.20 -14.13
N PRO A 130 -9.35 0.28 -14.34
CA PRO A 130 -8.37 -0.09 -13.32
C PRO A 130 -7.35 1.04 -13.09
N LEU A 131 -6.93 1.18 -11.84
CA LEU A 131 -5.81 2.03 -11.42
C LEU A 131 -4.72 1.15 -10.82
N ALA A 132 -3.47 1.33 -11.25
CA ALA A 132 -2.34 0.62 -10.65
C ALA A 132 -2.10 1.06 -9.19
N MET A 133 -1.64 0.13 -8.35
CA MET A 133 -1.37 0.35 -6.93
C MET A 133 0.14 0.48 -6.72
N TYR A 134 0.64 1.69 -6.46
CA TYR A 134 2.05 1.83 -6.06
C TYR A 134 2.22 1.35 -4.63
N SER A 135 2.74 0.14 -4.43
CA SER A 135 2.57 -0.59 -3.16
C SER A 135 1.06 -0.75 -2.87
N MET A 136 0.55 -0.14 -1.79
CA MET A 136 -0.88 -0.18 -1.47
C MET A 136 -1.69 1.01 -2.03
N GLY A 137 -1.06 1.99 -2.68
CA GLY A 137 -1.74 3.22 -3.13
C GLY A 137 -2.19 4.08 -1.96
N GLY A 138 -1.26 4.37 -1.05
CA GLY A 138 -1.49 4.97 0.25
C GLY A 138 -1.93 6.43 0.26
N LEU A 139 -1.79 7.17 -0.84
CA LEU A 139 -2.38 8.50 -1.00
C LEU A 139 -3.88 8.39 -1.37
N ALA A 140 -4.60 7.59 -0.59
CA ALA A 140 -6.04 7.38 -0.65
C ALA A 140 -6.59 7.20 0.77
N GLU A 141 -7.88 7.45 0.99
CA GLU A 141 -8.47 7.32 2.34
C GLU A 141 -8.53 5.87 2.84
N TYR A 142 -8.49 4.89 1.93
CA TYR A 142 -8.40 3.46 2.27
C TYR A 142 -7.42 2.75 1.34
N ALA A 143 -6.70 1.78 1.90
CA ALA A 143 -5.72 0.98 1.18
C ALA A 143 -5.86 -0.50 1.54
N VAL A 144 -5.73 -1.37 0.53
CA VAL A 144 -5.68 -2.83 0.74
C VAL A 144 -4.24 -3.27 0.82
N VAL A 145 -3.91 -4.01 1.88
CA VAL A 145 -2.57 -4.48 2.22
C VAL A 145 -2.64 -5.98 2.52
N PRO A 146 -1.64 -6.81 2.17
CA PRO A 146 -1.60 -8.18 2.67
C PRO A 146 -1.49 -8.20 4.18
N ALA A 147 -2.17 -9.14 4.83
CA ALA A 147 -2.15 -9.27 6.29
C ALA A 147 -0.72 -9.43 6.85
N THR A 148 0.19 -10.02 6.06
CA THR A 148 1.61 -10.16 6.35
C THR A 148 2.40 -8.85 6.36
N GLY A 149 1.86 -7.77 5.82
CA GLY A 149 2.47 -6.44 5.77
C GLY A 149 1.80 -5.41 6.68
N VAL A 150 0.92 -5.83 7.59
CA VAL A 150 0.21 -4.95 8.53
C VAL A 150 0.66 -5.24 9.95
N PHE A 151 1.18 -4.22 10.62
CA PHE A 151 1.77 -4.35 11.96
C PHE A 151 1.04 -3.45 12.96
N PRO A 152 0.67 -3.96 14.15
CA PRO A 152 0.04 -3.14 15.18
C PRO A 152 1.02 -2.09 15.71
N LEU A 153 0.52 -0.87 15.89
CA LEU A 153 1.28 0.20 16.54
C LEU A 153 1.22 0.06 18.06
N ARG A 154 2.30 0.49 18.74
CA ARG A 154 2.31 0.52 20.20
C ARG A 154 1.38 1.63 20.71
N PRO A 155 0.71 1.43 21.86
CA PRO A 155 -0.07 2.49 22.50
C PRO A 155 0.74 3.77 22.69
N GLY A 156 0.14 4.92 22.38
CA GLY A 156 0.77 6.24 22.52
C GLY A 156 1.51 6.74 21.28
N MET A 157 1.65 5.92 20.23
CA MET A 157 2.21 6.38 18.96
C MET A 157 1.14 7.12 18.13
N ALA A 158 1.42 8.37 17.75
CA ALA A 158 0.54 9.15 16.89
C ALA A 158 0.53 8.57 15.48
N LEU A 159 -0.67 8.38 14.88
CA LEU A 159 -0.79 7.85 13.53
C LEU A 159 -0.02 8.73 12.52
N ALA A 160 -0.18 10.06 12.61
CA ALA A 160 0.49 11.00 11.70
C ALA A 160 2.02 10.80 11.63
N ASP A 161 2.66 10.54 12.77
CA ASP A 161 4.11 10.36 12.84
C ASP A 161 4.53 8.92 12.54
N SER A 162 3.63 7.96 12.68
CA SER A 162 3.95 6.53 12.54
C SER A 162 4.07 6.09 11.08
N CYS A 163 3.54 6.86 10.13
CA CYS A 163 3.49 6.46 8.72
C CYS A 163 4.89 6.27 8.10
N ILE A 164 5.88 7.08 8.51
CA ILE A 164 7.27 7.02 8.02
C ILE A 164 8.01 5.75 8.45
N LEU A 165 7.47 5.00 9.43
CA LEU A 165 8.01 3.68 9.80
C LEU A 165 7.86 2.67 8.68
N GLY A 166 6.89 2.86 7.78
CA GLY A 166 6.61 1.97 6.66
C GLY A 166 7.66 1.99 5.53
N CYS A 167 8.53 3.01 5.46
CA CYS A 167 9.66 3.03 4.52
C CYS A 167 10.85 3.82 5.08
N ALA A 168 10.78 5.14 5.18
CA ALA A 168 11.93 5.99 5.52
C ALA A 168 12.73 5.53 6.75
N VAL A 169 12.06 5.28 7.88
CA VAL A 169 12.75 4.87 9.12
C VAL A 169 13.27 3.44 9.03
N MET A 170 12.46 2.51 8.52
CA MET A 170 12.88 1.10 8.34
C MET A 170 14.10 1.01 7.43
N THR A 171 14.10 1.77 6.33
CA THR A 171 15.19 1.79 5.34
C THR A 171 16.44 2.44 5.91
N ALA A 172 16.31 3.50 6.70
CA ALA A 172 17.44 4.20 7.31
C ALA A 172 18.10 3.39 8.43
N TYR A 173 17.33 2.60 9.18
CA TYR A 173 17.83 1.83 10.31
C TYR A 173 18.64 0.59 9.89
N GLY A 174 18.18 -0.11 8.85
CA GLY A 174 18.79 -1.36 8.36
C GLY A 174 18.10 -2.61 8.87
#